data_AF-E4Z554-F1
#
_entry.id   AF-E4Z554-F1
#
_cell.length_a   1.000
_cell.length_b   1.000
_cell.length_c   1.000
_cell.angle_alpha   90.00
_cell.angle_beta   90.00
_cell.angle_gamma   90.00
#
_symmetry.space_group_name_H-M   'P 1'
#
loop_
_entity.id
_entity.type
_entity.pdbx_description
1 polymer ?
#
loop_
_entity_poly.entity_id
_entity_poly.type
_entity_poly.pdbx_seq_one_letter_code
_entity_poly.pdbx_strand_id
1 'polypeptide(L)' 'MCSAISQHGKHEFRAIAIATTSPHDTWAAPCGACRQFLVEFGDFPVILTNNKNEKVKIIKTKELLPDCFCPDDM' A
#
# COMPACT_ATOMS: atom_id res chain seq x y z
N MET A 1 5.14 2.59 7.24
CA MET A 1 4.98 3.91 6.60
C MET A 1 5.09 5.05 7.60
N CYS A 2 4.28 5.10 8.67
CA CYS A 2 4.32 6.20 9.66
C CYS A 2 5.72 6.48 10.22
N SER A 3 6.52 5.47 10.55
CA SER A 3 7.92 5.67 10.97
C SER A 3 8.79 6.34 9.90
N ALA A 4 8.62 6.01 8.61
CA ALA A 4 9.36 6.65 7.52
C ALA A 4 9.05 8.15 7.41
N ILE A 5 7.81 8.53 7.70
CA ILE A 5 7.37 9.93 7.71
C ILE A 5 7.86 10.62 8.99
N SER A 6 7.48 10.11 10.16
CA SER A 6 7.71 10.78 11.44
C SER A 6 9.16 10.79 11.91
N GLN A 7 9.94 9.72 11.64
CA GLN A 7 11.32 9.61 12.12
C GLN A 7 12.35 9.95 11.05
N HIS A 8 12.01 9.75 9.76
CA HIS A 8 12.95 9.90 8.66
C HIS A 8 12.57 10.99 7.66
N GLY A 9 11.45 11.69 7.86
CA GLY A 9 11.00 12.79 7.01
C GLY A 9 10.83 12.39 5.54
N LYS A 10 10.40 11.15 5.27
CA LYS A 10 10.18 10.63 3.91
C LYS A 10 8.72 10.78 3.52
N HIS A 11 8.47 11.65 2.54
CA HIS A 11 7.12 11.98 2.05
C HIS A 11 6.87 11.44 0.64
N GLU A 12 7.92 11.06 -0.10
CA GLU A 12 7.84 10.49 -1.44
C GLU A 12 8.23 9.01 -1.43
N PHE A 13 7.35 8.17 -1.96
CA PHE A 13 7.54 6.72 -2.00
C PHE A 13 7.53 6.23 -3.45
N ARG A 14 8.58 5.49 -3.84
CA ARG A 14 8.65 4.86 -5.17
C ARG A 14 7.80 3.60 -5.28
N ALA A 15 7.72 2.82 -4.20
CA ALA A 15 6.94 1.59 -4.12
C ALA A 15 6.80 1.17 -2.64
N ILE A 16 5.77 0.35 -2.34
CA ILE A 16 5.60 -0.28 -1.02
C ILE A 16 5.38 -1.76 -1.20
N ALA A 17 6.09 -2.60 -0.43
CA ALA A 17 5.85 -4.04 -0.39
C ALA A 17 5.11 -4.43 0.89
N ILE A 18 4.09 -5.29 0.75
CA ILE A 18 3.30 -5.85 1.85
C ILE A 18 3.37 -7.37 1.77
N ALA A 19 3.89 -7.97 2.83
CA ALA A 19 4.04 -9.41 2.96
C ALA A 19 3.25 -9.91 4.16
N THR A 20 2.76 -11.15 4.08
CA THR A 20 2.12 -11.84 5.19
C THR A 20 2.63 -13.27 5.31
N THR A 21 2.69 -13.77 6.55
CA THR A 21 3.00 -15.17 6.88
C THR A 21 1.73 -16.00 7.11
N SER A 22 0.56 -15.47 6.73
CA SER A 22 -0.73 -16.15 6.89
C SER A 22 -0.67 -17.59 6.33
N PRO A 23 -1.18 -18.59 7.07
CA PRO A 23 -1.23 -19.97 6.58
C PRO A 23 -2.21 -20.15 5.41
N HIS A 24 -3.09 -19.17 5.18
CA HIS A 24 -4.04 -19.16 4.05
C HIS A 24 -3.41 -18.56 2.79
N ASP A 25 -3.73 -19.10 1.61
CA ASP A 25 -3.27 -18.59 0.31
C ASP A 25 -4.06 -17.33 -0.09
N THR A 26 -3.95 -16.29 0.74
CA THR A 26 -4.61 -15.00 0.55
C THR A 26 -3.56 -13.92 0.34
N TRP A 27 -3.82 -13.00 -0.59
CA TRP A 27 -2.99 -11.83 -0.78
C TRP A 27 -2.93 -10.98 0.49
N ALA A 28 -1.75 -10.43 0.79
CA ALA A 28 -1.54 -9.51 1.90
C ALA A 28 -2.13 -8.11 1.62
N ALA A 29 -3.42 -8.05 1.26
CA ALA A 29 -4.08 -6.80 0.88
C ALA A 29 -4.17 -5.86 2.10
N PRO A 30 -3.87 -4.56 1.93
CA PRO A 30 -4.00 -3.58 3.02
C PRO A 30 -5.47 -3.39 3.41
N CYS A 31 -5.71 -3.13 4.70
CA CYS A 31 -7.04 -2.76 5.21
C CYS A 31 -7.47 -1.36 4.73
N GLY A 32 -8.74 -1.00 4.93
CA GLY A 32 -9.30 0.27 4.46
C GLY A 32 -8.53 1.51 4.93
N ALA A 33 -8.22 1.58 6.22
CA ALA A 33 -7.45 2.69 6.79
C ALA A 33 -6.04 2.79 6.19
N CYS A 34 -5.37 1.65 5.96
CA CYS A 34 -4.08 1.65 5.27
C CYS A 34 -4.22 2.17 3.84
N ARG A 35 -5.20 1.72 3.06
CA ARG A 35 -5.41 2.18 1.68
C ARG A 35 -5.59 3.68 1.59
N GLN A 36 -6.47 4.24 2.44
CA GLN A 36 -6.70 5.69 2.54
C GLN A 36 -5.41 6.43 2.89
N PHE A 37 -4.63 5.91 3.84
CA PHE A 37 -3.37 6.52 4.19
C PHE A 37 -2.33 6.42 3.08
N LEU A 38 -2.32 5.36 2.26
CA LEU A 38 -1.35 5.21 1.17
C LEU A 38 -1.60 6.25 0.06
N VAL A 39 -2.86 6.44 -0.35
CA VAL A 39 -3.24 7.33 -1.47
C VAL A 39 -3.02 8.82 -1.18
N GLU A 40 -3.06 9.23 0.10
CA GLU A 40 -2.72 10.59 0.54
C GLU A 40 -1.26 10.96 0.20
N PHE A 41 -0.36 9.98 0.05
CA PHE A 41 1.05 10.18 -0.28
C PHE A 41 1.35 9.90 -1.76
N GLY A 42 0.31 9.80 -2.60
CA GLY A 42 0.42 9.74 -4.06
C GLY A 42 0.08 8.39 -4.70
N ASP A 43 0.29 8.33 -6.01
CA ASP A 43 0.09 7.12 -6.82
C ASP A 43 1.42 6.40 -7.03
N PHE A 44 1.57 5.23 -6.38
CA PHE A 44 2.76 4.40 -6.48
C PHE A 44 2.39 2.91 -6.50
N PRO A 45 3.25 2.02 -7.02
CA PRO A 45 3.03 0.59 -7.00
C PRO A 45 3.10 0.02 -5.58
N VAL A 46 2.08 -0.76 -5.23
CA VAL A 46 1.98 -1.59 -4.03
C VAL A 46 2.16 -3.06 -4.44
N ILE A 47 3.16 -3.69 -3.86
CA ILE A 47 3.61 -5.04 -4.16
C ILE A 47 3.10 -5.96 -3.05
N LEU A 48 2.15 -6.84 -3.37
CA LEU A 48 1.57 -7.80 -2.44
C LEU A 48 2.20 -9.18 -2.67
N THR A 49 2.66 -9.81 -1.60
CA THR A 49 3.22 -11.16 -1.63
C THR A 49 2.68 -12.02 -0.51
N ASN A 50 2.61 -13.33 -0.74
CA ASN A 50 2.28 -14.34 0.27
C ASN A 50 3.48 -15.27 0.50
N ASN A 51 3.52 -16.01 1.62
CA ASN A 51 4.68 -16.83 1.97
C ASN A 51 4.78 -18.16 1.20
N LYS A 52 3.76 -18.53 0.41
CA LYS A 52 3.59 -19.88 -0.14
C LYS A 52 3.96 -19.98 -1.60
N ASN A 53 3.67 -18.93 -2.36
CA ASN A 53 3.92 -18.89 -3.78
C ASN A 53 4.76 -17.66 -4.06
N GLU A 54 5.81 -17.77 -4.87
CA GLU A 54 6.58 -16.65 -5.47
C GLU A 54 5.71 -15.67 -6.30
N LYS A 55 4.39 -15.78 -6.20
CA LYS A 55 3.40 -14.94 -6.82
C LYS A 55 3.44 -13.57 -6.15
N VAL A 56 3.80 -12.58 -6.95
CA VAL A 56 3.75 -11.18 -6.61
C VAL A 56 2.59 -10.55 -7.35
N LYS A 57 1.78 -9.77 -6.65
CA LYS A 57 0.73 -8.94 -7.26
C LYS A 57 1.12 -7.47 -7.10
N ILE A 58 1.21 -6.76 -8.20
CA ILE A 58 1.52 -5.32 -8.21
C ILE A 58 0.22 -4.59 -8.54
N ILE A 59 -0.18 -3.66 -7.68
CA ILE A 59 -1.39 -2.84 -7.83
C ILE A 59 -1.02 -1.41 -7.52
N LYS A 60 -1.52 -0.43 -8.27
CA LYS A 60 -1.32 0.98 -7.94
C LYS A 60 -2.20 1.42 -6.77
N THR A 61 -1.77 2.43 -6.03
CA THR A 61 -2.55 2.99 -4.92
C THR A 61 -3.95 3.45 -5.36
N LYS A 62 -4.08 4.12 -6.52
CA LYS A 62 -5.38 4.55 -7.06
C LYS A 62 -6.32 3.41 -7.45
N GLU A 63 -5.79 2.23 -7.78
CA GLU A 63 -6.62 1.05 -8.06
C GLU A 63 -7.07 0.33 -6.79
N LEU A 64 -6.32 0.47 -5.69
CA LEU A 64 -6.70 -0.08 -4.38
C LEU A 64 -7.90 0.65 -3.77
N LEU A 65 -8.03 1.94 -4.07
CA LEU A 65 -9.10 2.82 -3.59
C LEU A 65 -9.48 3.82 -4.70
N PRO A 66 -10.32 3.42 -5.66
CA PRO A 66 -10.85 4.33 -6.67
C PRO A 66 -11.72 5.40 -6.00
N ASP A 67 -11.75 6.60 -6.59
CA ASP A 67 -12.56 7.73 -6.08
C ASP A 67 -12.19 8.12 -4.63
N CYS A 68 -10.92 7.96 -4.27
CA CYS A 68 -10.47 8.32 -2.94
C CYS A 68 -10.60 9.82 -2.69
N PHE A 69 -11.14 10.18 -1.53
CA PHE A 69 -11.02 11.52 -0.99
C PHE A 69 -9.54 11.86 -0.79
N CYS A 70 -9.03 12.78 -1.61
CA CYS A 70 -7.64 13.22 -1.63
C CYS A 70 -7.59 14.71 -1.29
N PRO A 71 -6.43 15.26 -0.87
CA PRO A 71 -6.30 16.69 -0.62
C PRO A 71 -6.57 17.58 -1.84
N ASP A 72 -6.62 17.01 -3.06
CA ASP A 72 -7.04 17.70 -4.29
C ASP A 72 -8.57 17.97 -4.34
N ASP A 73 -9.35 17.25 -3.52
CA ASP A 73 -10.81 17.39 -3.39
C ASP A 73 -11.22 18.51 -2.41
N MET A 74 -10.24 19.18 -1.77
CA MET A 74 -10.41 20.25 -0.79
C MET A 74 -10.03 21.63 -1.34
#